data_AF-A0A382W7L0-F1
#
_entry.id   AF-A0A382W7L0-F1
#
_cell.length_a   1.000
_cell.length_b   1.000
_cell.length_c   1.000
_cell.angle_alpha   90.00
_cell.angle_beta   90.00
_cell.angle_gamma   90.00
#
_symmetry.space_group_name_H-M   'P 1'
#
loop_
_entity.id
_entity.type
_entity.pdbx_description
1 polymer ?
#
loop_
_entity_poly.entity_id
_entity_poly.type
_entity_poly.pdbx_seq_one_letter_code
_entity_poly.pdbx_strand_id
1 'polypeptide(L)'
;VQLSFLIMCTQIVSNAEGRPRLAILTDIGGDPDDQQSMVRLMVYSQEFEIEALIASASGTPGELDRSMVRPDLIRKIVKAYGEVLPNLQRHAKGWPSPGYLLSIVKSGNPHRKKDFTGENHETDASRFLIERIDSGSEHRPLNVCIWGGQTDLAQALWRVKKDRGAHGLDEFVKKFRVHDIDDQDGIASWMKAEFPGMYYILDKAPEGQDKRMGV
;
A
#
# COMPACT_ATOMS: atom_id res chain seq x y z
N VAL A 1 21.00 54.21 20.39
CA VAL A 1 19.79 53.51 19.90
C VAL A 1 20.25 52.14 19.41
N GLN A 2 20.12 51.11 20.24
CA GLN A 2 20.62 49.77 19.95
C GLN A 2 19.43 48.91 19.54
N LEU A 3 19.34 48.60 18.25
CA LEU A 3 18.23 47.89 17.65
C LEU A 3 18.48 46.38 17.79
N SER A 4 17.87 45.76 18.81
CA SER A 4 17.89 44.30 18.97
C SER A 4 16.91 43.67 17.98
N PHE A 5 17.44 43.00 16.96
CA PHE A 5 16.67 42.16 16.05
C PHE A 5 16.37 40.82 16.74
N LEU A 6 15.12 40.62 17.15
CA LEU A 6 14.62 39.35 17.64
C LEU A 6 14.29 38.47 16.44
N ILE A 7 15.21 37.57 16.06
CA ILE A 7 14.91 36.52 15.08
C ILE A 7 14.01 35.50 15.75
N MET A 8 12.71 35.65 15.55
CA MET A 8 11.72 34.65 15.93
C MET A 8 11.84 33.50 14.93
N CYS A 9 12.62 32.47 15.28
CA CYS A 9 12.57 31.18 14.61
C CYS A 9 11.16 30.60 14.82
N THR A 10 10.27 30.81 13.86
CA THR A 10 9.06 30.01 13.73
C THR A 10 9.50 28.58 13.45
N GLN A 11 9.49 27.74 14.48
CA GLN A 11 9.47 26.31 14.28
C GLN A 11 8.20 26.00 13.50
N ILE A 12 8.34 25.62 12.24
CA ILE A 12 7.27 24.93 11.52
C ILE A 12 7.13 23.59 12.25
N VAL A 13 6.26 23.56 13.25
CA VAL A 13 5.76 22.31 13.81
C VAL A 13 4.99 21.67 12.66
N SER A 14 5.60 20.70 11.99
CA SER A 14 4.89 19.80 11.09
C SER A 14 3.95 18.98 11.96
N ASN A 15 2.79 19.56 12.24
CA ASN A 15 1.65 18.83 12.72
C ASN A 15 1.22 17.99 11.51
N ALA A 16 1.68 16.74 11.43
CA ALA A 16 1.04 15.76 10.56
C ALA A 16 -0.37 15.54 11.10
N GLU A 17 -1.25 16.50 10.84
CA GLU A 17 -2.65 16.47 11.27
C GLU A 17 -3.36 15.40 10.45
N GLY A 18 -3.63 14.27 11.09
CA GLY A 18 -4.37 13.14 10.53
C GLY A 18 -3.69 11.80 10.75
N ARG A 19 -4.48 10.73 10.80
CA ARG A 19 -3.96 9.37 10.90
C ARG A 19 -3.17 9.03 9.63
N PRO A 20 -2.18 8.14 9.65
CA PRO A 20 -1.47 7.75 8.44
C PRO A 20 -2.44 7.16 7.41
N ARG A 21 -2.34 7.61 6.16
CA ARG A 21 -3.07 7.06 5.01
C ARG A 21 -2.44 5.72 4.64
N LEU A 22 -3.24 4.68 4.46
CA LEU A 22 -2.76 3.30 4.31
C LEU A 22 -3.45 2.60 3.13
N ALA A 23 -2.66 1.95 2.29
CA ALA A 23 -3.10 0.99 1.28
C ALA A 23 -2.38 -0.33 1.48
N ILE A 24 -3.12 -1.44 1.45
CA ILE A 24 -2.56 -2.79 1.53
C ILE A 24 -2.69 -3.48 0.18
N LEU A 25 -1.60 -4.05 -0.32
CA LEU A 25 -1.59 -5.04 -1.42
C LEU A 25 -1.21 -6.39 -0.79
N THR A 26 -2.07 -7.39 -0.93
CA THR A 26 -1.92 -8.67 -0.24
C THR A 26 -2.22 -9.84 -1.18
N ASP A 27 -1.36 -10.85 -1.15
CA ASP A 27 -1.53 -12.13 -1.84
C ASP A 27 -2.32 -13.14 -1.00
N ILE A 28 -3.14 -12.65 -0.06
CA ILE A 28 -4.06 -13.41 0.79
C ILE A 28 -4.61 -14.67 0.11
N GLY A 29 -4.50 -15.81 0.79
CA GLY A 29 -5.05 -17.08 0.32
C GLY A 29 -4.07 -18.08 -0.28
N GLY A 30 -2.77 -17.75 -0.34
CA GLY A 30 -1.71 -18.77 -0.34
C GLY A 30 -1.54 -19.35 1.05
N ASP A 31 -0.85 -18.62 1.90
CA ASP A 31 -0.61 -18.99 3.29
C ASP A 31 -1.58 -18.27 4.28
N PRO A 32 -1.60 -18.64 5.58
CA PRO A 32 -2.52 -18.07 6.54
C PRO A 32 -2.13 -16.67 7.08
N ASP A 33 -0.92 -16.18 6.84
CA ASP A 33 -0.36 -15.01 7.52
C ASP A 33 -1.01 -13.68 7.10
N ASP A 34 -1.36 -13.50 5.82
CA ASP A 34 -2.08 -12.33 5.33
C ASP A 34 -3.46 -12.22 5.97
N GLN A 35 -4.12 -13.36 6.22
CA GLN A 35 -5.39 -13.38 6.93
C GLN A 35 -5.19 -12.94 8.39
N GLN A 36 -4.10 -13.40 9.04
CA GLN A 36 -3.76 -13.01 10.41
C GLN A 36 -3.40 -11.52 10.51
N SER A 37 -2.59 -11.02 9.58
CA SER A 37 -2.20 -9.62 9.45
C SER A 37 -3.41 -8.72 9.17
N MET A 38 -4.34 -9.16 8.31
CA MET A 38 -5.58 -8.44 8.05
C MET A 38 -6.48 -8.39 9.30
N VAL A 39 -6.61 -9.49 10.06
CA VAL A 39 -7.35 -9.50 11.33
C VAL A 39 -6.72 -8.51 12.33
N ARG A 40 -5.38 -8.51 12.45
CA ARG A 40 -4.66 -7.54 13.29
C ARG A 40 -4.92 -6.11 12.83
N LEU A 41 -4.86 -5.83 11.52
CA LEU A 41 -5.16 -4.52 10.98
C LEU A 41 -6.59 -4.08 11.33
N MET A 42 -7.59 -4.97 11.27
CA MET A 42 -8.96 -4.62 11.61
C MET A 42 -9.10 -4.09 13.05
N VAL A 43 -8.41 -4.71 14.01
CA VAL A 43 -8.42 -4.28 15.43
C VAL A 43 -7.46 -3.12 15.75
N TYR A 44 -6.77 -2.59 14.73
CA TYR A 44 -6.00 -1.34 14.79
C TYR A 44 -6.49 -0.30 13.77
N SER A 45 -7.61 -0.55 13.10
CA SER A 45 -8.08 0.25 11.97
C SER A 45 -8.49 1.68 12.35
N GLN A 46 -8.72 1.94 13.64
CA GLN A 46 -8.91 3.28 14.18
C GLN A 46 -7.64 4.13 14.19
N GLU A 47 -6.45 3.54 14.03
CA GLU A 47 -5.18 4.27 13.98
C GLU A 47 -4.80 4.70 12.55
N PHE A 48 -5.57 4.28 11.54
CA PHE A 48 -5.25 4.52 10.12
C PHE A 48 -6.42 5.12 9.34
N GLU A 49 -6.08 5.86 8.30
CA GLU A 49 -6.98 6.14 7.17
C GLU A 49 -6.75 5.05 6.11
N ILE A 50 -7.43 3.91 6.25
CA ILE A 50 -7.31 2.81 5.29
C ILE A 50 -8.06 3.18 4.02
N GLU A 51 -7.34 3.34 2.92
CA GLU A 51 -7.89 3.84 1.66
C GLU A 51 -7.99 2.78 0.56
N ALA A 52 -7.24 1.68 0.68
CA ALA A 52 -7.33 0.55 -0.24
C ALA A 52 -6.97 -0.76 0.44
N LEU A 53 -7.75 -1.81 0.14
CA LEU A 53 -7.45 -3.20 0.47
C LEU A 53 -7.47 -4.00 -0.84
N ILE A 54 -6.29 -4.26 -1.38
CA ILE A 54 -6.12 -4.84 -2.72
C ILE A 54 -5.70 -6.30 -2.56
N ALA A 55 -6.49 -7.21 -3.13
CA ALA A 55 -6.08 -8.59 -3.32
C ALA A 55 -5.22 -8.69 -4.60
N SER A 56 -3.91 -8.77 -4.44
CA SER A 56 -2.97 -9.10 -5.53
C SER A 56 -3.03 -10.61 -5.84
N ALA A 57 -2.22 -11.05 -6.82
CA ALA A 57 -2.07 -12.46 -7.16
C ALA A 57 -1.79 -13.29 -5.90
N SER A 58 -2.59 -14.33 -5.63
CA SER A 58 -2.64 -15.05 -4.35
C SER A 58 -1.53 -16.10 -4.12
N GLY A 59 -0.90 -16.08 -2.95
CA GLY A 59 0.24 -16.90 -2.51
C GLY A 59 1.58 -16.51 -3.12
N THR A 60 2.62 -17.27 -2.81
CA THR A 60 3.97 -17.07 -3.38
C THR A 60 4.12 -17.75 -4.75
N PRO A 61 5.15 -17.40 -5.56
CA PRO A 61 5.37 -18.03 -6.86
C PRO A 61 5.51 -19.55 -6.78
N GLY A 62 4.59 -20.28 -7.43
CA GLY A 62 4.58 -21.75 -7.49
C GLY A 62 3.82 -22.44 -6.35
N GLU A 63 3.24 -21.68 -5.42
CA GLU A 63 2.48 -22.24 -4.30
C GLU A 63 1.09 -22.75 -4.70
N LEU A 64 0.41 -22.04 -5.62
CA LEU A 64 -0.91 -22.40 -6.11
C LEU A 64 -0.85 -22.94 -7.55
N ASP A 65 -1.71 -23.91 -7.86
CA ASP A 65 -1.80 -24.52 -9.19
C ASP A 65 -2.32 -23.56 -10.28
N ARG A 66 -2.92 -22.42 -9.89
CA ARG A 66 -3.55 -21.47 -10.82
C ARG A 66 -3.37 -20.04 -10.35
N SER A 67 -3.14 -19.13 -11.30
CA SER A 67 -3.21 -17.69 -11.09
C SER A 67 -4.62 -17.25 -10.69
N MET A 68 -4.73 -16.55 -9.56
CA MET A 68 -5.99 -16.06 -9.03
C MET A 68 -5.78 -14.90 -8.06
N VAL A 69 -6.87 -14.21 -7.72
CA VAL A 69 -6.95 -13.23 -6.62
C VAL A 69 -8.04 -13.67 -5.65
N ARG A 70 -7.90 -13.34 -4.35
CA ARG A 70 -8.84 -13.77 -3.29
C ARG A 70 -9.44 -12.61 -2.48
N PRO A 71 -10.08 -11.62 -3.14
CA PRO A 71 -10.71 -10.51 -2.43
C PRO A 71 -11.92 -10.96 -1.58
N ASP A 72 -12.44 -12.17 -1.80
CA ASP A 72 -13.46 -12.81 -0.95
C ASP A 72 -12.95 -13.02 0.49
N LEU A 73 -11.67 -13.34 0.67
CA LEU A 73 -11.06 -13.52 1.99
C LEU A 73 -10.97 -12.20 2.75
N ILE A 74 -10.57 -11.12 2.07
CA ILE A 74 -10.60 -9.76 2.65
C ILE A 74 -12.03 -9.41 3.09
N ARG A 75 -13.02 -9.61 2.21
CA ARG A 75 -14.43 -9.30 2.52
C ARG A 75 -14.96 -10.15 3.69
N LYS A 76 -14.56 -11.41 3.79
CA LYS A 76 -14.92 -12.30 4.91
C LYS A 76 -14.39 -11.73 6.24
N ILE A 77 -13.13 -11.29 6.27
CA ILE A 77 -12.51 -10.70 7.46
C ILE A 77 -13.17 -9.38 7.83
N VAL A 78 -13.44 -8.50 6.86
CA VAL A 78 -14.14 -7.22 7.11
C VAL A 78 -15.55 -7.44 7.66
N LYS A 79 -16.27 -8.47 7.20
CA LYS A 79 -17.58 -8.84 7.77
C LYS A 79 -17.47 -9.30 9.21
N ALA A 80 -16.49 -10.15 9.54
CA ALA A 80 -16.22 -10.58 10.91
C ALA A 80 -15.83 -9.39 11.82
N TYR A 81 -15.03 -8.45 11.32
CA TYR A 81 -14.76 -7.18 12.02
C TYR A 81 -16.06 -6.42 12.34
N GLY A 82 -17.01 -6.37 11.41
CA GLY A 82 -18.31 -5.74 11.64
C GLY A 82 -19.12 -6.35 12.79
N GLU A 83 -18.99 -7.65 13.03
CA GLU A 83 -19.66 -8.34 14.14
C GLU A 83 -19.09 -7.92 15.50
N VAL A 84 -17.79 -7.63 15.58
CA VAL A 84 -17.11 -7.22 16.83
C VAL A 84 -17.01 -5.70 17.01
N LEU A 85 -17.32 -4.91 15.97
CA LEU A 85 -17.23 -3.45 15.98
C LEU A 85 -17.95 -2.78 17.16
N PRO A 86 -19.18 -3.19 17.57
CA PRO A 86 -19.84 -2.59 18.73
C PRO A 86 -19.02 -2.70 20.02
N ASN A 87 -18.21 -3.75 20.18
CA ASN A 87 -17.32 -3.90 21.33
C ASN A 87 -16.10 -3.00 21.19
N LEU A 88 -15.47 -2.95 20.02
CA LEU A 88 -14.30 -2.10 19.75
C LEU A 88 -14.59 -0.61 19.98
N GLN A 89 -15.79 -0.16 19.59
CA GLN A 89 -16.24 1.23 19.78
C GLN A 89 -16.38 1.65 21.25
N ARG A 90 -16.41 0.70 22.19
CA ARG A 90 -16.38 0.99 23.64
C ARG A 90 -14.99 1.40 24.11
N HIS A 91 -13.94 1.06 23.38
CA HIS A 91 -12.54 1.26 23.77
C HIS A 91 -11.88 2.45 23.08
N ALA A 92 -12.31 2.80 21.87
CA ALA A 92 -11.76 3.92 21.11
C ALA A 92 -12.78 4.50 20.12
N LYS A 93 -12.51 5.70 19.61
CA LYS A 93 -13.26 6.35 18.53
C LYS A 93 -12.50 6.21 17.20
N GLY A 94 -13.14 6.53 16.09
CA GLY A 94 -12.48 6.60 14.77
C GLY A 94 -12.44 5.28 14.00
N TRP A 95 -13.04 4.21 14.53
CA TRP A 95 -13.19 2.94 13.83
C TRP A 95 -13.93 3.12 12.49
N PRO A 96 -13.37 2.65 11.35
CA PRO A 96 -14.05 2.70 10.06
C PRO A 96 -15.28 1.79 10.04
N SER A 97 -16.31 2.18 9.28
CA SER A 97 -17.48 1.32 9.11
C SER A 97 -17.13 0.11 8.23
N PRO A 98 -17.75 -1.06 8.44
CA PRO A 98 -17.53 -2.23 7.58
C PRO A 98 -17.94 -1.94 6.13
N GLY A 99 -19.00 -1.15 5.93
CA GLY A 99 -19.44 -0.73 4.60
C GLY A 99 -18.39 0.09 3.85
N TYR A 100 -17.68 0.98 4.55
CA TYR A 100 -16.55 1.71 3.97
C TYR A 100 -15.39 0.77 3.63
N LEU A 101 -14.97 -0.09 4.56
CA LEU A 101 -13.87 -1.03 4.31
C LEU A 101 -14.18 -1.97 3.14
N LEU A 102 -15.44 -2.40 2.98
CA LEU A 102 -15.87 -3.24 1.85
C LEU A 102 -15.82 -2.49 0.50
N SER A 103 -16.09 -1.18 0.48
CA SER A 103 -16.14 -0.40 -0.77
C SER A 103 -14.73 -0.15 -1.37
N ILE A 104 -13.71 -0.16 -0.52
CA ILE A 104 -12.30 -0.01 -0.89
C ILE A 104 -11.58 -1.34 -1.15
N VAL A 105 -12.30 -2.49 -1.10
CA VAL A 105 -11.73 -3.79 -1.51
C VAL A 105 -11.68 -3.87 -3.03
N LYS A 106 -10.48 -4.03 -3.60
CA LYS A 106 -10.27 -4.18 -5.05
C LYS A 106 -9.56 -5.50 -5.38
N SER A 107 -9.81 -5.98 -6.60
CA SER A 107 -9.08 -7.08 -7.21
C SER A 107 -7.92 -6.51 -8.02
N GLY A 108 -6.71 -7.01 -7.76
CA GLY A 108 -5.53 -6.75 -8.55
C GLY A 108 -5.35 -7.71 -9.71
N ASN A 109 -4.13 -7.82 -10.19
CA ASN A 109 -3.76 -8.73 -11.27
C ASN A 109 -3.60 -10.15 -10.71
N PRO A 110 -4.27 -11.20 -11.26
CA PRO A 110 -4.03 -12.58 -10.85
C PRO A 110 -2.66 -13.11 -11.28
N HIS A 111 -1.98 -12.40 -12.17
CA HIS A 111 -0.64 -12.72 -12.65
C HIS A 111 0.40 -11.76 -12.06
N ARG A 112 1.65 -12.22 -12.05
CA ARG A 112 2.78 -11.58 -11.36
C ARG A 112 3.93 -11.32 -12.30
N LYS A 113 4.85 -10.45 -11.87
CA LYS A 113 6.11 -10.08 -12.54
C LYS A 113 5.92 -9.05 -13.64
N LYS A 114 7.05 -8.58 -14.14
CA LYS A 114 7.18 -7.48 -15.10
C LYS A 114 6.35 -7.70 -16.38
N ASP A 115 6.20 -8.96 -16.82
CA ASP A 115 5.47 -9.29 -18.06
C ASP A 115 3.98 -8.95 -17.99
N PHE A 116 3.45 -8.70 -16.78
CA PHE A 116 2.07 -8.29 -16.56
C PHE A 116 1.97 -6.82 -16.14
N THR A 117 2.95 -6.02 -16.56
CA THR A 117 2.97 -4.56 -16.46
C THR A 117 3.16 -3.96 -17.86
N GLY A 118 2.29 -3.04 -18.24
CA GLY A 118 2.35 -2.38 -19.54
C GLY A 118 0.98 -2.10 -20.13
N GLU A 119 0.97 -1.93 -21.46
CA GLU A 119 -0.26 -1.73 -22.22
C GLU A 119 -1.20 -2.94 -22.05
N ASN A 120 -2.48 -2.70 -21.78
CA ASN A 120 -3.53 -3.71 -21.58
C ASN A 120 -3.42 -4.55 -20.30
N HIS A 121 -2.61 -4.12 -19.32
CA HIS A 121 -2.49 -4.77 -18.02
C HIS A 121 -3.18 -4.00 -16.87
N GLU A 122 -4.02 -3.01 -17.18
CA GLU A 122 -4.73 -2.22 -16.19
C GLU A 122 -5.78 -3.03 -15.43
N THR A 123 -5.74 -2.91 -14.11
CA THR A 123 -6.71 -3.55 -13.20
C THR A 123 -7.56 -2.48 -12.52
N ASP A 124 -8.64 -2.90 -11.86
CA ASP A 124 -9.37 -2.00 -10.96
C ASP A 124 -8.46 -1.50 -9.83
N ALA A 125 -7.57 -2.35 -9.32
CA ALA A 125 -6.62 -1.98 -8.28
C ALA A 125 -5.59 -0.94 -8.74
N SER A 126 -4.99 -1.11 -9.93
CA SER A 126 -3.95 -0.18 -10.41
C SER A 126 -4.52 1.22 -10.67
N ARG A 127 -5.73 1.30 -11.25
CA ARG A 127 -6.46 2.58 -11.39
C ARG A 127 -6.81 3.20 -10.04
N PHE A 128 -7.28 2.38 -9.11
CA PHE A 128 -7.66 2.85 -7.78
C PHE A 128 -6.44 3.34 -6.98
N LEU A 129 -5.28 2.69 -7.11
CA LEU A 129 -4.03 3.17 -6.52
C LEU A 129 -3.66 4.56 -7.04
N ILE A 130 -3.74 4.81 -8.35
CA ILE A 130 -3.48 6.14 -8.91
C ILE A 130 -4.42 7.17 -8.27
N GLU A 131 -5.72 6.86 -8.22
CA GLU A 131 -6.74 7.74 -7.62
C GLU A 131 -6.45 8.07 -6.15
N ARG A 132 -6.06 7.06 -5.33
CA ARG A 132 -5.73 7.25 -3.91
C ARG A 132 -4.40 7.96 -3.72
N ILE A 133 -3.41 7.74 -4.57
CA ILE A 133 -2.14 8.47 -4.49
C ILE A 133 -2.36 9.94 -4.85
N ASP A 134 -3.16 10.22 -5.88
CA ASP A 134 -3.45 11.59 -6.32
C ASP A 134 -4.33 12.39 -5.36
N SER A 135 -5.18 11.74 -4.56
CA SER A 135 -5.94 12.43 -3.50
C SER A 135 -5.06 12.90 -2.34
N GLY A 136 -3.78 12.54 -2.36
CA GLY A 136 -2.77 12.95 -1.38
C GLY A 136 -1.89 14.10 -1.79
N SER A 137 -0.86 14.31 -0.97
CA SER A 137 0.24 15.24 -1.22
C SER A 137 1.53 14.67 -0.62
N GLU A 138 2.65 15.32 -0.90
CA GLU A 138 3.94 14.98 -0.28
C GLU A 138 3.90 15.05 1.27
N HIS A 139 3.11 15.96 1.83
CA HIS A 139 2.93 16.11 3.28
C HIS A 139 1.93 15.10 3.87
N ARG A 140 1.04 14.54 3.05
CA ARG A 140 0.05 13.51 3.43
C ARG A 140 0.15 12.32 2.45
N PRO A 141 1.29 11.63 2.41
CA PRO A 141 1.50 10.58 1.42
C PRO A 141 0.67 9.34 1.77
N LEU A 142 0.32 8.56 0.74
CA LEU A 142 -0.23 7.23 0.94
C LEU A 142 0.89 6.26 1.31
N ASN A 143 0.78 5.57 2.43
CA ASN A 143 1.70 4.48 2.78
C ASN A 143 1.16 3.20 2.12
N VAL A 144 1.87 2.71 1.11
CA VAL A 144 1.55 1.49 0.36
C VAL A 144 2.36 0.35 0.97
N CYS A 145 1.69 -0.52 1.72
CA CYS A 145 2.29 -1.73 2.26
C CYS A 145 1.98 -2.90 1.33
N ILE A 146 3.03 -3.56 0.86
CA ILE A 146 2.94 -4.71 -0.02
C ILE A 146 3.30 -5.93 0.81
N TRP A 147 2.28 -6.73 1.13
CA TRP A 147 2.42 -8.00 1.82
C TRP A 147 2.69 -9.13 0.84
N GLY A 148 2.19 -8.99 -0.40
CA GLY A 148 2.41 -9.91 -1.51
C GLY A 148 3.26 -9.34 -2.64
N GLY A 149 2.67 -9.24 -3.83
CA GLY A 149 3.36 -8.80 -5.06
C GLY A 149 3.16 -7.32 -5.44
N GLN A 150 4.14 -6.75 -6.14
CA GLN A 150 4.17 -5.34 -6.53
C GLN A 150 3.50 -5.04 -7.89
N THR A 151 3.03 -6.06 -8.62
CA THR A 151 2.54 -5.92 -10.01
C THR A 151 1.52 -4.80 -10.21
N ASP A 152 0.53 -4.63 -9.33
CA ASP A 152 -0.46 -3.56 -9.46
C ASP A 152 0.10 -2.15 -9.21
N LEU A 153 1.09 -2.00 -8.32
CA LEU A 153 1.81 -0.74 -8.13
C LEU A 153 2.69 -0.44 -9.34
N ALA A 154 3.38 -1.44 -9.89
CA ALA A 154 4.16 -1.30 -11.11
C ALA A 154 3.28 -0.85 -12.29
N GLN A 155 2.08 -1.43 -12.43
CA GLN A 155 1.10 -1.00 -13.43
C GLN A 155 0.63 0.44 -13.22
N ALA A 156 0.38 0.86 -11.98
CA ALA A 156 0.01 2.23 -11.67
C ALA A 156 1.10 3.23 -12.09
N LEU A 157 2.36 2.93 -11.76
CA LEU A 157 3.52 3.75 -12.12
C LEU A 157 3.73 3.81 -13.63
N TRP A 158 3.59 2.67 -14.31
CA TRP A 158 3.69 2.59 -15.77
C TRP A 158 2.65 3.50 -16.44
N ARG A 159 1.38 3.41 -16.01
CA ARG A 159 0.28 4.23 -16.53
C ARG A 159 0.50 5.72 -16.27
N VAL A 160 0.95 6.09 -15.06
CA VAL A 160 1.29 7.50 -14.74
C VAL A 160 2.42 8.03 -15.61
N LYS A 161 3.50 7.26 -15.79
CA LYS A 161 4.63 7.65 -16.66
C LYS A 161 4.16 7.82 -18.11
N LYS A 162 3.33 6.91 -18.60
CA LYS A 162 2.77 6.93 -19.95
C LYS A 162 1.89 8.15 -20.19
N ASP A 163 0.99 8.45 -19.27
CA ASP A 163 -0.02 9.49 -19.45
C ASP A 163 0.48 10.89 -19.09
N ARG A 164 1.37 11.01 -18.09
CA ARG A 164 1.82 12.31 -17.52
C ARG A 164 3.27 12.64 -17.83
N GLY A 165 4.00 11.73 -18.48
CA GLY A 165 5.41 11.89 -18.78
C GLY A 165 6.31 11.87 -17.55
N ALA A 166 7.61 12.14 -17.77
CA ALA A 166 8.62 12.06 -16.71
C ALA A 166 8.38 13.04 -15.56
N HIS A 167 8.00 14.29 -15.87
CA HIS A 167 7.69 15.29 -14.84
C HIS A 167 6.46 14.89 -14.01
N GLY A 168 5.41 14.38 -14.66
CA GLY A 168 4.22 13.93 -13.94
C GLY A 168 4.49 12.72 -13.03
N LEU A 169 5.40 11.83 -13.44
CA LEU A 169 5.85 10.73 -12.59
C LEU A 169 6.66 11.25 -11.39
N ASP A 170 7.58 12.20 -11.59
CA ASP A 170 8.38 12.81 -10.51
C ASP A 170 7.50 13.42 -9.41
N GLU A 171 6.44 14.12 -9.82
CA GLU A 171 5.45 14.67 -8.88
C GLU A 171 4.57 13.60 -8.23
N PHE A 172 4.30 12.50 -8.92
CA PHE A 172 3.47 11.41 -8.42
C PHE A 172 4.19 10.59 -7.34
N VAL A 173 5.48 10.28 -7.54
CA VAL A 173 6.25 9.44 -6.60
C VAL A 173 6.50 10.09 -5.23
N LYS A 174 6.39 11.43 -5.14
CA LYS A 174 6.45 12.17 -3.87
C LYS A 174 5.23 11.95 -2.98
N LYS A 175 4.10 11.51 -3.54
CA LYS A 175 2.80 11.40 -2.84
C LYS A 175 2.56 10.03 -2.20
N PHE A 176 3.50 9.10 -2.27
CA PHE A 176 3.38 7.80 -1.61
C PHE A 176 4.72 7.31 -1.07
N ARG A 177 4.65 6.32 -0.19
CA ARG A 177 5.79 5.59 0.37
C ARG A 177 5.52 4.11 0.23
N VAL A 178 6.54 3.31 -0.03
CA VAL A 178 6.40 1.86 -0.15
C VAL A 178 7.09 1.17 1.02
N HIS A 179 6.40 0.19 1.58
CA HIS A 179 6.98 -0.86 2.43
C HIS A 179 6.68 -2.20 1.78
N ASP A 180 7.71 -2.84 1.21
CA ASP A 180 7.61 -4.07 0.43
C ASP A 180 8.25 -5.24 1.19
N ILE A 181 7.53 -6.36 1.32
CA ILE A 181 7.98 -7.54 2.05
C ILE A 181 8.51 -8.60 1.06
N ASP A 182 9.79 -8.95 1.18
CA ASP A 182 10.52 -10.00 0.43
C ASP A 182 10.57 -9.88 -1.11
N ASP A 183 10.06 -8.80 -1.72
CA ASP A 183 10.02 -8.61 -3.19
C ASP A 183 9.45 -9.85 -3.91
N GLN A 184 8.21 -10.20 -3.58
CA GLN A 184 7.66 -11.51 -3.96
C GLN A 184 7.42 -11.69 -5.46
N ASP A 185 7.28 -10.61 -6.24
CA ASP A 185 7.23 -10.69 -7.71
C ASP A 185 8.63 -10.65 -8.36
N GLY A 186 9.69 -10.35 -7.59
CA GLY A 186 11.06 -10.21 -8.11
C GLY A 186 11.24 -9.03 -9.04
N ILE A 187 10.48 -7.95 -8.84
CA ILE A 187 10.47 -6.77 -9.70
C ILE A 187 10.89 -5.48 -8.99
N ALA A 188 11.18 -5.49 -7.69
CA ALA A 188 11.55 -4.30 -6.95
C ALA A 188 12.75 -3.56 -7.57
N SER A 189 13.81 -4.28 -7.94
CA SER A 189 15.01 -3.68 -8.57
C SER A 189 14.70 -3.03 -9.92
N TRP A 190 13.87 -3.68 -10.75
CA TRP A 190 13.43 -3.10 -12.02
C TRP A 190 12.54 -1.88 -11.79
N MET A 191 11.57 -1.95 -10.87
CA MET A 191 10.68 -0.83 -10.56
C MET A 191 11.45 0.41 -10.10
N LYS A 192 12.45 0.24 -9.21
CA LYS A 192 13.29 1.36 -8.73
C LYS A 192 14.10 2.00 -9.86
N ALA A 193 14.56 1.20 -10.83
CA ALA A 193 15.30 1.70 -11.99
C ALA A 193 14.39 2.39 -13.02
N GLU A 194 13.21 1.82 -13.28
CA GLU A 194 12.26 2.30 -14.29
C GLU A 194 11.48 3.55 -13.83
N PHE A 195 11.21 3.64 -12.53
CA PHE A 195 10.43 4.68 -11.87
C PHE A 195 11.23 5.29 -10.70
N PRO A 196 12.29 6.06 -10.97
CA PRO A 196 13.14 6.62 -9.93
C PRO A 196 12.41 7.63 -9.05
N GLY A 197 12.95 7.90 -7.87
CA GLY A 197 12.44 8.94 -6.94
C GLY A 197 11.46 8.45 -5.87
N MET A 198 11.04 7.19 -5.92
CA MET A 198 10.19 6.59 -4.88
C MET A 198 10.88 6.49 -3.53
N TYR A 199 10.18 6.83 -2.45
CA TYR A 199 10.55 6.38 -1.11
C TYR A 199 10.16 4.91 -0.96
N TYR A 200 11.14 4.02 -0.86
CA TYR A 200 10.93 2.57 -0.93
C TYR A 200 11.75 1.82 0.12
N ILE A 201 11.07 1.21 1.08
CA ILE A 201 11.64 0.26 2.04
C ILE A 201 11.39 -1.14 1.48
N LEU A 202 12.45 -1.91 1.34
CA LEU A 202 12.39 -3.32 0.96
C LEU A 202 12.85 -4.14 2.16
N ASP A 203 11.90 -4.74 2.88
CA ASP A 203 12.16 -5.64 4.00
C ASP A 203 12.54 -7.01 3.42
N LYS A 204 13.83 -7.14 3.10
CA LYS A 204 14.43 -8.34 2.51
C LYS A 204 15.87 -8.46 2.94
N ALA A 205 16.26 -9.66 3.35
CA ALA A 205 17.65 -9.95 3.65
C ALA A 205 18.52 -9.75 2.40
N PRO A 206 19.75 -9.23 2.53
CA PRO A 206 20.69 -9.18 1.43
C PRO A 206 20.92 -10.57 0.82
N GLU A 207 21.23 -10.61 -0.48
CA GLU A 207 21.48 -11.87 -1.17
C GLU A 207 22.56 -12.69 -0.47
N GLY A 208 22.28 -13.98 -0.25
CA GLY A 208 23.17 -14.90 0.46
C GLY A 208 23.15 -14.79 1.99
N GLN A 209 22.36 -13.90 2.57
CA GLN A 209 22.16 -13.82 4.02
C GLN A 209 20.91 -14.57 4.48
N ASP A 210 20.86 -14.85 5.79
CA ASP A 210 19.70 -15.46 6.43
C ASP A 210 18.47 -14.55 6.27
N LYS A 211 17.34 -15.11 5.82
CA LYS A 211 16.10 -14.37 5.60
C LYS A 211 15.62 -13.60 6.84
N ARG A 212 15.94 -14.07 8.04
CA ARG A 212 15.59 -13.42 9.31
C ARG A 212 16.35 -12.10 9.56
N MET A 213 17.31 -11.78 8.70
CA MET A 213 18.08 -10.53 8.73
C MET A 213 17.47 -9.44 7.83
N GLY A 214 16.32 -9.69 7.20
CA GLY A 214 15.54 -8.65 6.54
C GLY A 214 15.14 -7.56 7.54
N VAL A 215 15.32 -6.30 7.14
CA VAL A 215 14.93 -5.09 7.86
C VAL A 215 14.44 -4.02 6.89
#